data_AF-E2A4J4-F1
#
_entry.id   AF-E2A4J4-F1
#
_cell.length_a   1.000
_cell.length_b   1.000
_cell.length_c   1.000
_cell.angle_alpha   90.00
_cell.angle_beta   90.00
_cell.angle_gamma   90.00
#
_symmetry.space_group_name_H-M   'P 1'
#
loop_
_entity.id
_entity.type
_entity.pdbx_description
1 polymer ?
#
loop_
_entity_poly.entity_id
_entity_poly.type
_entity_poly.pdbx_seq_one_letter_code
_entity_poly.pdbx_strand_id
1 'polypeptide(L)'
;FSACERCLVKGISVGKKLKKKRIYPETNCSKRTKESFEGRNQPQHHKENAVSPLLMLPNFDIINDVVLDSMHLLYLGVMKYLIENW
;
A
#
# COMPACT_ATOMS: atom_id res chain seq x y z
N PHE A 1 -4.43 3.28 -6.49
CA PHE A 1 -3.39 2.75 -5.60
C PHE A 1 -3.44 3.49 -4.29
N SER A 2 -3.25 2.79 -3.17
CA SER A 2 -3.32 3.36 -1.81
C SER A 2 -1.96 3.89 -1.36
N ALA A 3 -1.90 4.75 -0.35
CA ALA A 3 -0.63 5.37 0.07
C ALA A 3 0.36 4.34 0.66
N CYS A 4 -0.13 3.38 1.43
CA CYS A 4 0.67 2.27 1.95
C CYS A 4 -0.21 1.04 2.23
N GLU A 5 0.42 -0.04 2.69
CA GLU A 5 -0.23 -1.30 3.08
C GLU A 5 -1.05 -1.20 4.38
N ARG A 6 -0.93 -0.12 5.16
CA ARG A 6 -1.62 0.03 6.45
C ARG A 6 -2.71 1.11 6.52
N CYS A 7 -2.92 1.93 5.49
CA CYS A 7 -3.95 3.00 5.49
C CYS A 7 -4.93 2.93 4.31
N LEU A 8 -6.11 3.52 4.48
CA LEU A 8 -7.15 3.56 3.44
C LEU A 8 -6.97 4.70 2.41
N VAL A 9 -5.94 5.54 2.56
CA VAL A 9 -5.77 6.74 1.71
C VAL A 9 -5.55 6.33 0.27
N LYS A 10 -6.43 6.80 -0.62
CA LYS A 10 -6.30 6.59 -2.06
C LYS A 10 -5.53 7.75 -2.69
N GLY A 11 -4.62 7.41 -3.59
CA GLY A 11 -3.83 8.41 -4.29
C GLY A 11 -4.62 9.05 -5.44
N ILE A 12 -4.59 10.37 -5.50
CA ILE A 12 -5.17 11.17 -6.59
C ILE A 12 -4.10 11.61 -7.57
N SER A 13 -4.47 11.76 -8.85
CA SER A 13 -3.56 12.28 -9.87
C SER A 13 -3.78 13.78 -10.04
N VAL A 14 -2.73 14.57 -9.85
CA VAL A 14 -2.73 16.03 -10.00
C VAL A 14 -1.78 16.48 -11.11
N GLY A 15 -2.01 17.67 -11.67
CA GLY A 15 -1.20 18.23 -12.77
C GLY A 15 -1.88 18.20 -14.13
N LYS A 16 -1.31 18.93 -15.11
CA LYS A 16 -1.86 19.08 -16.47
C LYS A 16 -1.10 18.23 -17.51
N LYS A 17 -1.84 17.69 -18.48
CA LYS A 17 -1.33 16.93 -19.64
C LYS A 17 -0.31 15.83 -19.25
N LEU A 18 0.93 15.94 -19.71
CA LEU A 18 2.00 14.95 -19.56
C LEU A 18 2.69 14.97 -18.18
N LYS A 19 2.41 15.98 -17.33
CA LYS A 19 3.04 16.13 -16.00
C LYS A 19 2.10 15.70 -14.87
N LYS A 20 1.46 14.54 -15.00
CA LYS A 20 0.60 13.99 -13.93
C LYS A 20 1.47 13.41 -12.82
N LYS A 21 1.23 13.85 -11.58
CA LYS A 21 1.85 13.32 -10.37
C LYS A 21 0.78 12.66 -9.51
N ARG A 22 1.11 11.53 -8.89
CA ARG A 22 0.25 10.92 -7.86
C ARG A 22 0.56 11.57 -6.52
N ILE A 23 -0.45 12.01 -5.80
CA ILE A 23 -0.32 12.50 -4.42
C ILE A 23 -1.29 11.77 -3.50
N TYR A 24 -0.98 11.75 -2.21
CA TYR A 24 -1.82 11.23 -1.14
C TYR A 24 -2.14 12.41 -0.22
N PRO A 25 -3.34 13.01 -0.33
CA PRO A 25 -3.63 14.30 0.29
C PRO A 25 -3.89 14.22 1.80
N GLU A 26 -4.18 13.03 2.32
CA GLU A 26 -4.53 12.81 3.72
C GLU A 26 -3.38 12.14 4.46
N THR A 27 -3.02 12.70 5.61
CA THR A 27 -1.99 12.16 6.51
C THR A 27 -2.58 11.52 7.76
N ASN A 28 -3.65 12.11 8.31
CA ASN A 28 -4.42 11.52 9.40
C ASN A 28 -5.62 10.75 8.83
N CYS A 29 -5.48 9.44 8.74
CA CYS A 29 -6.39 8.59 8.00
C CYS A 29 -6.70 7.30 8.74
N SER A 30 -7.83 6.69 8.39
CA SER A 30 -8.21 5.39 8.92
C SER A 30 -7.21 4.32 8.49
N LYS A 31 -6.80 3.51 9.48
CA LYS A 31 -5.90 2.38 9.27
C LYS A 31 -6.67 1.14 8.83
N ARG A 32 -6.00 0.25 8.11
CA ARG A 32 -6.49 -1.11 7.88
C ARG A 32 -6.41 -1.89 9.18
N THR A 33 -7.33 -2.83 9.33
CA THR A 33 -7.37 -3.78 10.44
C THR A 33 -7.34 -5.21 9.91
N LYS A 34 -7.03 -6.17 10.78
CA LYS A 34 -7.05 -7.59 10.44
C LYS A 34 -8.41 -8.01 9.89
N GLU A 35 -9.49 -7.56 10.54
CA GLU A 35 -10.87 -7.86 10.15
C GLU A 35 -11.19 -7.28 8.76
N SER A 36 -10.67 -6.09 8.45
CA SER A 36 -10.86 -5.48 7.13
C SER A 36 -10.19 -6.28 6.00
N PHE A 37 -9.08 -6.97 6.30
CA PHE A 37 -8.39 -7.84 5.35
C PHE A 37 -9.09 -9.20 5.22
N GLU A 38 -9.53 -9.79 6.34
CA GLU A 38 -10.32 -11.04 6.34
C GLU A 38 -11.66 -10.87 5.62
N GLY A 39 -12.32 -9.73 5.81
CA GLY A 39 -13.53 -9.33 5.09
C GLY A 39 -13.29 -8.95 3.62
N ARG A 40 -12.03 -8.97 3.16
CA ARG A 40 -11.64 -8.67 1.77
C ARG A 40 -12.15 -7.33 1.25
N ASN A 41 -12.19 -6.32 2.12
CA ASN A 41 -12.68 -4.98 1.80
C ASN A 41 -11.88 -4.28 0.68
N GLN A 42 -10.71 -4.82 0.31
CA GLN A 42 -9.87 -4.34 -0.79
C GLN A 42 -9.63 -5.44 -1.81
N PRO A 43 -10.58 -5.68 -2.74
CA PRO A 43 -10.50 -6.77 -3.71
C PRO A 43 -9.18 -6.81 -4.49
N GLN A 44 -8.58 -5.65 -4.75
CA GLN A 44 -7.30 -5.50 -5.46
C GLN A 44 -6.10 -6.16 -4.76
N HIS A 45 -6.16 -6.35 -3.43
CA HIS A 45 -5.13 -7.02 -2.63
C HIS A 45 -5.35 -8.54 -2.52
N HIS A 46 -6.46 -9.07 -3.05
CA HIS A 46 -6.78 -10.49 -2.95
C HIS A 46 -6.89 -11.12 -4.32
N LYS A 47 -6.50 -12.40 -4.41
CA LYS A 47 -6.79 -13.22 -5.58
C LYS A 47 -8.22 -13.75 -5.46
N GLU A 48 -9.02 -13.67 -6.52
CA GLU A 48 -10.45 -14.03 -6.49
C GLU A 48 -10.69 -15.43 -5.91
N ASN A 49 -9.91 -16.42 -6.34
CA ASN A 49 -10.10 -17.82 -5.98
C ASN A 49 -9.08 -18.34 -4.96
N ALA A 50 -8.50 -17.46 -4.13
CA ALA A 50 -7.59 -17.90 -3.09
C ALA A 50 -7.77 -17.10 -1.79
N VAL A 51 -7.54 -17.79 -0.68
CA VAL A 51 -7.33 -17.19 0.64
C VAL A 51 -5.82 -17.20 0.90
N SER A 52 -5.30 -16.13 1.48
CA SER A 52 -3.88 -16.08 1.84
C SER A 52 -3.58 -17.12 2.93
N PRO A 53 -2.61 -18.03 2.75
CA PRO A 53 -2.20 -18.98 3.79
C PRO A 53 -1.73 -18.29 5.07
N LEU A 54 -1.30 -17.03 4.99
CA LEU A 54 -0.89 -16.22 6.14
C LEU A 54 -2.04 -16.00 7.14
N LEU A 55 -3.30 -16.06 6.70
CA LEU A 55 -4.46 -15.97 7.60
C LEU A 55 -4.67 -17.24 8.45
N MET A 56 -4.04 -18.35 8.08
CA MET A 56 -4.13 -19.62 8.82
C MET A 56 -3.09 -19.71 9.96
N LEU A 57 -2.14 -18.76 10.02
CA LEU A 57 -1.11 -18.77 11.05
C LEU A 57 -1.71 -18.36 12.41
N PRO A 58 -1.51 -19.16 13.46
CA PRO A 58 -2.00 -18.81 14.79
C PRO A 58 -1.27 -17.58 15.31
N ASN A 59 -2.01 -16.68 15.98
CA ASN A 59 -1.48 -15.46 16.60
C ASN A 59 -0.73 -14.54 15.64
N PHE A 60 -1.07 -14.55 14.35
CA PHE A 60 -0.52 -13.66 13.34
C PHE A 60 -1.52 -12.56 12.97
N ASP A 61 -1.07 -11.31 13.02
CA ASP A 61 -1.76 -10.14 12.50
C ASP A 61 -1.10 -9.72 11.18
N ILE A 62 -1.77 -10.03 10.07
CA ILE A 62 -1.28 -9.76 8.72
C ILE A 62 -1.02 -8.27 8.43
N ILE A 63 -1.65 -7.36 9.17
CA ILE A 63 -1.47 -5.91 8.98
C ILE A 63 -0.26 -5.40 9.76
N ASN A 64 -0.08 -5.89 10.99
CA ASN A 64 0.90 -5.33 11.93
C ASN A 64 2.20 -6.13 12.01
N ASP A 65 2.15 -7.45 11.87
CA ASP A 65 3.31 -8.34 12.01
C ASP A 65 4.16 -8.41 10.74
N VAL A 66 3.61 -8.01 9.60
CA VAL A 66 4.38 -7.87 8.36
C VAL A 66 5.22 -6.60 8.41
N VAL A 67 6.54 -6.78 8.39
CA VAL A 67 7.51 -5.68 8.36
C VAL A 67 7.46 -4.99 7.00
N LEU A 68 7.32 -3.67 7.05
CA LEU A 68 7.39 -2.80 5.89
C LEU A 68 8.82 -2.29 5.73
N ASP A 69 9.53 -2.83 4.74
CA ASP A 69 10.92 -2.47 4.49
C ASP A 69 11.05 -1.15 3.71
N SER A 70 11.86 -0.25 4.26
CA SER A 70 12.15 1.08 3.70
C SER A 70 12.83 1.03 2.33
N MET A 71 13.59 -0.04 2.00
CA MET A 71 14.24 -0.13 0.70
C MET A 71 13.23 -0.18 -0.44
N HIS A 72 12.20 -1.02 -0.31
CA HIS A 72 11.15 -1.18 -1.32
C HIS A 72 10.16 -0.01 -1.34
N LEU A 73 9.86 0.56 -0.18
CA LEU A 73 8.85 1.61 -0.07
C LEU A 73 9.36 3.01 -0.44
N LEU A 74 10.65 3.27 -0.27
CA LEU A 74 11.20 4.61 -0.45
C LEU A 74 12.45 4.60 -1.32
N TYR A 75 13.49 3.86 -0.91
CA TYR A 75 14.81 4.02 -1.51
C TYR A 75 14.83 3.64 -2.98
N LEU A 76 14.20 2.54 -3.38
CA LEU A 76 14.18 2.10 -4.77
C LEU A 76 13.59 3.17 -5.71
N GLY A 77 12.50 3.82 -5.29
CA GLY A 77 11.87 4.90 -6.05
C GLY A 77 12.72 6.16 -6.12
N VAL A 78 13.28 6.58 -4.99
CA VAL A 78 14.15 7.78 -4.91
C VAL A 78 15.42 7.57 -5.72
N MET A 79 16.10 6.44 -5.56
CA MET A 79 17.34 6.13 -6.28
C MET A 79 17.11 6.05 -7.79
N LYS A 80 16.01 5.43 -8.23
CA LYS A 80 15.64 5.42 -9.64
C LYS A 80 15.45 6.85 -10.18
N TYR A 81 14.72 7.69 -9.46
CA TYR A 81 14.50 9.08 -9.87
C TYR A 81 15.82 9.85 -9.99
N LEU A 82 16.72 9.71 -9.00
CA LEU A 82 18.05 10.33 -9.05
C LEU A 82 18.81 9.84 -10.28
N ILE A 83 18.95 8.53 -10.51
CA ILE A 83 19.70 8.01 -11.66
C ILE A 83 19.13 8.49 -13.01
N GLU A 84 17.81 8.57 -13.14
CA GLU A 84 17.14 8.97 -14.39
C GLU A 84 17.14 10.49 -14.63
N ASN A 85 17.30 11.32 -13.59
CA ASN A 85 17.09 12.78 -13.68
C ASN A 85 18.25 13.61 -13.10
N TRP A 86 19.35 12.99 -12.71
CA TRP A 86 20.58 13.65 -12.25
C TRP A 86 21.45 14.07 -13.43
#